data_AF-A0A5B6ZRI6-F1
#
_entry.id   AF-A0A5B6ZRI6-F1
#
_cell.length_a   1.000
_cell.length_b   1.000
_cell.length_c   1.000
_cell.angle_alpha   90.00
_cell.angle_beta   90.00
_cell.angle_gamma   90.00
#
_symmetry.space_group_name_H-M   'P 1'
#
loop_
_entity.id
_entity.type
_entity.pdbx_description
1 polymer ?
#
loop_
_entity_poly.entity_id
_entity_poly.type
_entity_poly.pdbx_seq_one_letter_code
_entity_poly.pdbx_strand_id
1 'polypeptide(L)'
;MGSKSVVDMIEASSGVHFSGFHLDGLKARHSELEEPTTSAAEDVHKQPFVIGVAGGAASGKTTVCDMIIEQLRDQRVVLVNQDSFYHNLTPEELTRVHEYNFDHPDAFDTEQLLCVMEKLKHGQAVDIPKYDFKSYKNNVFPARRVNPS
;
A
#
# COMPACT_ATOMS: atom_id res chain seq x y z
N MET A 1 48.37 -1.50 22.86
CA MET A 1 46.97 -1.35 23.27
C MET A 1 46.37 -0.24 22.41
N GLY A 2 45.83 -0.60 21.24
CA GLY A 2 45.25 0.36 20.30
C GLY A 2 43.77 0.54 20.60
N SER A 3 43.39 1.71 21.09
CA SER A 3 42.00 2.09 21.33
C SER A 3 41.29 2.28 20.00
N LYS A 4 40.23 1.51 19.77
CA LYS A 4 39.41 1.52 18.54
C LYS A 4 38.84 2.91 18.26
N SER A 5 38.80 3.28 16.98
CA SER A 5 38.24 4.54 16.50
C SER A 5 36.72 4.53 16.65
N VAL A 6 36.12 5.70 16.93
CA VAL A 6 34.66 5.89 17.03
C VAL A 6 33.95 5.51 15.72
N VAL A 7 34.68 5.54 14.59
CA VAL A 7 34.21 5.10 13.28
C VAL A 7 33.88 3.59 13.27
N ASP A 8 34.68 2.76 13.96
CA ASP A 8 34.46 1.30 14.04
C ASP A 8 33.21 0.95 14.89
N MET A 9 32.79 1.84 15.79
CA MET A 9 31.56 1.66 16.59
C MET A 9 30.28 1.99 15.82
N ILE A 10 30.36 2.86 14.82
CA ILE A 10 29.21 3.25 13.99
C ILE A 10 28.92 2.18 12.94
N GLU A 11 29.94 1.47 12.46
CA GLU A 11 29.75 0.40 11.47
C GLU A 11 29.13 -0.87 12.08
N ALA A 12 29.36 -1.11 13.38
CA ALA A 12 28.82 -2.26 14.11
C ALA A 12 27.30 -2.20 14.42
N SER A 13 26.65 -1.06 14.21
CA SER A 13 25.19 -0.88 14.47
C SER A 13 24.32 -0.90 13.22
N SER A 14 24.91 -1.18 12.04
CA SER A 14 24.18 -1.18 10.75
C SER A 14 23.49 -2.51 10.39
N GLY A 15 23.53 -3.50 11.27
CA GLY A 15 22.88 -4.79 11.07
C GLY A 15 21.41 -4.82 11.47
N VAL A 16 20.52 -4.17 10.71
CA VAL A 16 19.08 -4.48 10.81
C VAL A 16 18.87 -5.86 10.18
N HIS A 17 18.97 -6.90 11.00
CA HIS A 17 18.74 -8.29 10.60
C HIS A 17 17.23 -8.51 10.42
N PHE A 18 16.73 -8.30 9.20
CA PHE A 18 15.38 -8.75 8.84
C PHE A 18 15.43 -10.26 8.63
N SER A 19 15.04 -11.03 9.65
CA SER A 19 14.87 -12.48 9.54
C SER A 19 13.72 -12.75 8.57
N GLY A 20 14.09 -13.10 7.34
CA GLY A 20 13.17 -13.43 6.26
C GLY A 20 12.11 -14.44 6.70
N PHE A 21 10.89 -14.21 6.22
CA PHE A 21 9.78 -15.15 6.28
C PHE A 21 10.25 -16.52 5.77
N HIS A 22 10.33 -17.50 6.69
CA HIS A 22 10.47 -18.91 6.34
C HIS A 22 9.10 -19.41 5.88
N LEU A 23 8.92 -19.54 4.57
CA LEU A 23 7.75 -20.20 4.00
C LEU A 23 8.00 -21.72 3.96
N ASP A 24 7.98 -22.34 5.13
CA ASP A 24 7.98 -23.81 5.23
C ASP A 24 6.59 -24.34 4.86
N GLY A 25 6.39 -24.66 3.59
CA GLY A 25 5.08 -25.12 3.16
C GLY A 25 4.88 -25.46 1.71
N LEU A 26 5.88 -25.98 0.99
CA LEU A 26 5.60 -26.65 -0.29
C LEU A 26 6.53 -27.86 -0.49
N LYS A 27 6.10 -29.02 0.02
CA LYS A 27 6.66 -30.31 -0.40
C LYS A 27 6.32 -30.50 -1.88
N ALA A 28 7.33 -30.40 -2.74
CA ALA A 28 7.27 -30.93 -4.09
C ALA A 28 6.93 -32.42 -4.04
N ARG A 29 5.73 -32.78 -4.51
CA ARG A 29 5.39 -34.16 -4.86
C ARG A 29 5.51 -34.26 -6.38
N HIS A 30 6.61 -34.87 -6.81
CA HIS A 30 6.73 -35.42 -8.15
C HIS A 30 5.89 -36.71 -8.24
N SER A 31 4.99 -36.78 -9.21
CA SER A 31 4.56 -38.04 -9.83
C SER A 31 4.17 -37.77 -11.28
N GLU A 32 4.70 -38.61 -12.16
CA GLU A 32 4.69 -38.54 -13.62
C GLU A 32 3.33 -38.71 -14.30
N LEU A 33 3.22 -38.05 -15.48
CA LEU A 33 2.42 -38.29 -16.69
C LEU A 33 0.90 -38.61 -16.56
N GLU A 34 0.06 -37.72 -17.09
CA GLU A 34 -0.73 -37.91 -18.33
C GLU A 34 -1.35 -36.55 -18.79
N GLU A 35 -1.30 -36.25 -20.09
CA GLU A 35 -2.10 -35.21 -20.80
C GLU A 35 -3.09 -35.98 -21.68
N PRO A 36 -4.37 -35.55 -21.89
CA PRO A 36 -4.67 -34.29 -22.57
C PRO A 36 -6.03 -33.59 -22.25
N THR A 37 -6.22 -32.44 -22.89
CA THR A 37 -7.49 -31.76 -23.32
C THR A 37 -7.91 -30.46 -22.62
N THR A 38 -7.55 -29.35 -23.29
CA THR A 38 -8.35 -28.14 -23.55
C THR A 38 -9.46 -27.77 -22.54
N SER A 39 -9.27 -26.71 -21.76
CA SER A 39 -10.03 -25.45 -21.84
C SER A 39 -9.86 -24.63 -20.55
N ALA A 40 -9.68 -23.32 -20.74
CA ALA A 40 -9.38 -22.29 -19.74
C ALA A 40 -8.02 -22.48 -19.03
N ALA A 41 -6.99 -21.78 -19.54
CA ALA A 41 -5.91 -21.36 -18.68
C ALA A 41 -6.54 -20.51 -17.56
N GLU A 42 -6.75 -21.09 -16.39
CA GLU A 42 -7.01 -20.30 -15.21
C GLU A 42 -5.76 -19.45 -15.00
N ASP A 43 -5.85 -18.17 -15.37
CA ASP A 43 -4.85 -17.19 -14.99
C ASP A 43 -4.93 -17.10 -13.48
N VAL A 44 -4.12 -17.91 -12.80
CA VAL A 44 -3.98 -17.86 -11.35
C VAL A 44 -3.25 -16.55 -11.07
N HIS A 45 -4.03 -15.46 -11.01
CA HIS A 45 -3.54 -14.18 -10.57
C HIS A 45 -2.91 -14.38 -9.20
N LYS A 46 -1.58 -14.25 -9.13
CA LYS A 46 -0.87 -14.26 -7.84
C LYS A 46 -1.44 -13.13 -7.01
N GLN A 47 -2.02 -13.50 -5.86
CA GLN A 47 -2.54 -12.54 -4.90
C GLN A 47 -1.43 -11.53 -4.54
N PRO A 48 -1.68 -10.22 -4.63
CA PRO A 48 -0.67 -9.21 -4.34
C PRO A 48 -0.32 -9.22 -2.85
N PHE A 49 0.93 -8.93 -2.55
CA PHE A 49 1.38 -8.72 -1.18
C PHE A 49 1.03 -7.31 -0.72
N VAL A 50 0.30 -7.18 0.38
CA VAL A 50 -0.18 -5.89 0.91
C VAL A 50 0.66 -5.45 2.10
N ILE A 51 1.20 -4.23 2.04
CA ILE A 51 1.95 -3.60 3.12
C ILE A 51 1.13 -2.41 3.63
N GLY A 52 0.74 -2.42 4.89
CA GLY A 52 0.11 -1.28 5.56
C GLY A 52 1.14 -0.39 6.24
N VAL A 53 1.11 0.91 5.98
CA VAL A 53 1.98 1.92 6.61
C VAL A 53 1.12 2.93 7.37
N ALA A 54 1.19 2.92 8.70
CA ALA A 54 0.37 3.74 9.59
C ALA A 54 1.21 4.63 10.51
N GLY A 55 0.61 5.68 11.06
CA GLY A 55 1.26 6.69 11.90
C GLY A 55 0.57 8.05 11.83
N GLY A 56 0.90 8.95 12.76
CA GLY A 56 0.31 10.30 12.81
C GLY A 56 0.65 11.17 11.59
N ALA A 57 -0.02 12.32 11.45
CA ALA A 57 0.32 13.31 10.45
C ALA A 57 1.82 13.71 10.56
N ALA A 58 2.46 13.93 9.42
CA ALA A 58 3.89 14.28 9.31
C ALA A 58 4.90 13.28 9.94
N SER A 59 4.50 12.05 10.27
CA SER A 59 5.41 11.04 10.84
C SER A 59 6.37 10.39 9.84
N GLY A 60 6.32 10.76 8.55
CA GLY A 60 7.20 10.21 7.50
C GLY A 60 6.64 9.01 6.72
N LYS A 61 5.34 8.69 6.82
CA LYS A 61 4.71 7.57 6.09
C LYS A 61 4.97 7.60 4.59
N THR A 62 4.73 8.74 3.96
CA THR A 62 4.95 8.93 2.51
C THR A 62 6.41 8.68 2.15
N THR A 63 7.34 9.21 2.94
CA THR A 63 8.78 8.98 2.74
C THR A 63 9.14 7.51 2.82
N VAL A 64 8.61 6.76 3.79
CA VAL A 64 8.85 5.32 3.89
C VAL A 64 8.26 4.57 2.68
N CYS A 65 7.05 4.93 2.24
CA CYS A 65 6.45 4.34 1.04
C CYS A 65 7.31 4.60 -0.21
N ASP A 66 7.78 5.82 -0.40
CA ASP A 66 8.63 6.20 -1.54
C ASP A 66 9.95 5.41 -1.53
N MET A 67 10.60 5.30 -0.36
CA MET A 67 11.82 4.49 -0.20
C MET A 67 11.59 3.01 -0.51
N ILE A 68 10.45 2.43 -0.11
CA ILE A 68 10.10 1.04 -0.44
C ILE A 68 9.93 0.88 -1.96
N ILE A 69 9.20 1.80 -2.60
CA ILE A 69 8.97 1.78 -4.05
C ILE A 69 10.30 1.87 -4.81
N GLU A 70 11.19 2.77 -4.40
CA GLU A 70 12.53 2.91 -4.99
C GLU A 70 13.37 1.63 -4.89
N GLN A 71 13.26 0.89 -3.78
CA GLN A 71 13.99 -0.36 -3.57
C GLN A 71 13.42 -1.54 -4.38
N LEU A 72 12.10 -1.55 -4.62
CA LEU A 72 11.42 -2.63 -5.35
C LEU A 72 11.61 -2.56 -6.88
N ARG A 73 12.09 -1.41 -7.41
CA ARG A 73 12.48 -1.19 -8.81
C ARG A 73 11.47 -1.73 -9.83
N ASP A 74 11.77 -2.87 -10.46
CA ASP A 74 11.02 -3.45 -11.58
C ASP A 74 9.74 -4.18 -11.13
N GLN A 75 9.52 -4.30 -9.82
CA GLN A 75 8.24 -4.82 -9.33
C GLN A 75 7.14 -3.78 -9.50
N ARG A 76 5.97 -4.24 -9.95
CA ARG A 76 4.80 -3.39 -10.02
C ARG A 76 4.31 -3.09 -8.60
N VAL A 77 4.40 -1.82 -8.21
CA VAL A 77 3.88 -1.35 -6.92
C VAL A 77 2.68 -0.43 -7.14
N VAL A 78 1.62 -0.67 -6.39
CA VAL A 78 0.46 0.21 -6.33
C VAL A 78 0.43 0.88 -4.96
N LEU A 79 0.63 2.19 -4.94
CA LEU A 79 0.42 3.01 -3.73
C LEU A 79 -1.05 3.40 -3.64
N VAL A 80 -1.70 3.13 -2.50
CA VAL A 80 -3.07 3.60 -2.19
C VAL A 80 -2.98 4.44 -0.92
N ASN A 81 -3.32 5.73 -1.00
CA ASN A 81 -3.35 6.61 0.17
C ASN A 81 -4.79 6.67 0.71
N GLN A 82 -4.96 6.47 2.02
CA GLN A 82 -6.24 6.62 2.71
C GLN A 82 -6.81 8.04 2.60
N ASP A 83 -5.95 9.06 2.51
CA ASP A 83 -6.37 10.47 2.35
C ASP A 83 -7.20 10.71 1.07
N SER A 84 -7.07 9.86 0.05
CA SER A 84 -7.90 9.93 -1.15
C SER A 84 -9.39 9.72 -0.86
N PHE A 85 -9.71 9.09 0.27
CA PHE A 85 -11.04 8.61 0.63
C PHE A 85 -11.66 9.45 1.76
N TYR A 86 -11.19 10.67 2.02
CA TYR A 86 -11.96 11.59 2.87
C TYR A 86 -13.34 11.87 2.26
N HIS A 87 -14.34 12.05 3.12
CA HIS A 87 -15.65 12.56 2.70
C HIS A 87 -15.56 14.04 2.29
N ASN A 88 -16.51 14.47 1.45
CA ASN A 88 -16.71 15.90 1.22
C ASN A 88 -17.22 16.53 2.51
N LEU A 89 -16.71 17.70 2.87
CA LEU A 89 -17.26 18.46 3.98
C LEU A 89 -18.60 19.09 3.61
N THR A 90 -19.53 19.10 4.57
CA THR A 90 -20.79 19.86 4.43
C THR A 90 -20.52 21.37 4.48
N PRO A 91 -21.47 22.22 4.04
CA PRO A 91 -21.35 23.66 4.20
C PRO A 91 -21.09 24.09 5.64
N GLU A 92 -21.73 23.43 6.61
CA GLU A 92 -21.57 23.71 8.04
C GLU A 92 -20.16 23.36 8.53
N GLU A 93 -19.65 22.17 8.18
CA GLU A 93 -18.30 21.73 8.52
C GLU A 93 -17.23 22.63 7.90
N LEU A 94 -17.43 23.09 6.66
CA LEU A 94 -16.54 24.05 5.99
C LEU A 94 -16.42 25.37 6.76
N THR A 95 -17.50 25.87 7.39
CA THR A 95 -17.41 27.09 8.20
C THR A 95 -16.52 26.94 9.43
N ARG A 96 -16.33 25.71 9.90
CA ARG A 96 -15.53 25.36 11.09
C ARG A 96 -14.46 24.34 10.76
N VAL A 97 -13.88 24.41 9.57
CA VAL A 97 -12.93 23.41 9.09
C VAL A 97 -11.71 23.23 9.99
N HIS A 98 -11.32 24.28 10.72
CA HIS A 98 -10.24 24.26 11.71
C HIS A 98 -10.57 23.45 12.98
N GLU A 99 -11.85 23.17 13.23
CA GLU A 99 -12.34 22.31 14.31
C GLU A 99 -12.64 20.89 13.81
N TYR A 100 -12.63 20.66 12.49
CA TYR A 100 -12.93 19.35 11.92
C TYR A 100 -11.80 18.36 12.20
N ASN A 101 -12.14 17.22 12.80
CA ASN A 101 -11.17 16.18 13.12
C ASN A 101 -10.99 15.20 11.95
N PHE A 102 -9.99 15.45 11.11
CA PHE A 102 -9.62 14.56 10.00
C PHE A 102 -9.04 13.21 10.46
N ASP A 103 -8.65 13.05 11.71
CA ASP A 103 -8.16 11.77 12.24
C ASP A 103 -9.31 10.88 12.76
N HIS A 104 -10.56 11.37 12.75
CA HIS A 104 -11.71 10.57 13.16
C HIS A 104 -12.04 9.49 12.12
N PRO A 105 -12.36 8.24 12.50
CA PRO A 105 -12.73 7.19 11.55
C PRO A 105 -13.85 7.58 10.58
N ASP A 106 -14.83 8.34 11.06
CA ASP A 106 -15.98 8.79 10.25
C ASP A 106 -15.61 9.86 9.20
N ALA A 107 -14.39 10.40 9.23
CA ALA A 107 -13.94 11.30 8.17
C ALA A 107 -13.69 10.57 6.84
N PHE A 108 -13.55 9.24 6.87
CA PHE A 108 -13.17 8.40 5.73
C PHE A 108 -14.33 7.58 5.18
N ASP A 109 -14.45 7.53 3.85
CA ASP A 109 -15.24 6.55 3.11
C ASP A 109 -14.55 5.17 3.12
N THR A 110 -14.66 4.51 4.27
CA THR A 110 -14.00 3.22 4.51
C THR A 110 -14.54 2.13 3.59
N GLU A 111 -15.83 2.16 3.27
CA GLU A 111 -16.45 1.18 2.35
C GLU A 111 -15.88 1.32 0.93
N GLN A 112 -15.71 2.54 0.43
CA GLN A 112 -15.07 2.77 -0.86
C GLN A 112 -13.61 2.31 -0.87
N LEU A 113 -12.85 2.59 0.20
CA LEU A 113 -11.48 2.12 0.35
C LEU A 113 -11.40 0.58 0.31
N LEU A 114 -12.23 -0.12 1.10
CA LEU A 114 -12.27 -1.57 1.14
C LEU A 114 -12.65 -2.18 -0.22
N CYS A 115 -13.62 -1.59 -0.91
CA CYS A 115 -14.00 -2.00 -2.26
C CYS A 115 -12.83 -1.86 -3.26
N VAL A 116 -12.08 -0.75 -3.19
CA VAL A 116 -10.87 -0.55 -4.02
C VAL A 116 -9.81 -1.60 -3.70
N MET A 117 -9.53 -1.83 -2.42
CA MET A 117 -8.52 -2.81 -1.99
C MET A 117 -8.88 -4.23 -2.42
N GLU A 118 -10.15 -4.61 -2.33
CA GLU A 118 -10.61 -5.95 -2.72
C GLU A 118 -10.49 -6.18 -4.23
N LYS A 119 -10.83 -5.18 -5.04
CA LYS A 119 -10.62 -5.24 -6.50
C LYS A 119 -9.15 -5.36 -6.87
N LEU A 120 -8.28 -4.57 -6.21
CA LEU A 120 -6.83 -4.64 -6.43
C LEU A 120 -6.26 -6.02 -6.06
N LYS A 121 -6.73 -6.62 -4.95
CA LYS A 121 -6.36 -7.99 -4.55
C LYS A 121 -6.72 -9.04 -5.61
N HIS A 122 -7.79 -8.81 -6.36
CA HIS A 122 -8.23 -9.67 -7.46
C HIS A 122 -7.63 -9.32 -8.83
N GLY A 123 -6.62 -8.42 -8.88
CA GLY A 123 -6.02 -8.01 -10.15
C GLY A 123 -6.93 -7.13 -11.02
N GLN A 124 -8.01 -6.57 -10.45
CA GLN A 124 -8.94 -5.73 -11.18
C GLN A 124 -8.51 -4.27 -11.15
N ALA A 125 -8.63 -3.62 -12.30
CA ALA A 125 -8.34 -2.19 -12.42
C ALA A 125 -9.40 -1.34 -11.69
N VAL A 126 -8.94 -0.26 -11.07
CA VAL A 126 -9.75 0.63 -10.21
C VAL A 126 -9.48 2.09 -10.51
N ASP A 127 -10.45 2.94 -10.18
CA ASP A 127 -10.29 4.38 -10.16
C ASP A 127 -10.24 4.86 -8.73
N ILE A 128 -9.08 5.35 -8.31
CA ILE A 128 -8.87 5.85 -6.96
C ILE A 128 -9.24 7.33 -6.93
N PRO A 129 -10.14 7.75 -6.02
CA PRO A 129 -10.54 9.15 -5.91
C PRO A 129 -9.35 10.05 -5.55
N LYS A 130 -9.52 11.34 -5.81
CA LYS A 130 -8.57 12.36 -5.41
C LYS A 130 -9.26 13.34 -4.50
N TYR A 131 -8.72 13.48 -3.30
CA TYR A 131 -9.14 14.50 -2.37
C TYR A 131 -8.34 15.79 -2.61
N ASP A 132 -9.04 16.91 -2.71
CA ASP A 132 -8.43 18.25 -2.75
C ASP A 132 -8.61 18.95 -1.40
N PHE A 133 -7.52 19.06 -0.64
CA PHE A 133 -7.49 19.73 0.65
C PHE A 133 -7.77 21.24 0.60
N LYS A 134 -7.76 21.87 -0.58
CA LYS A 134 -8.14 23.29 -0.72
C LYS A 134 -9.65 23.48 -0.82
N SER A 135 -10.32 22.59 -1.56
CA SER A 135 -11.77 22.64 -1.75
C SER A 135 -12.53 21.69 -0.83
N TYR A 136 -11.83 20.81 -0.11
CA TYR A 136 -12.35 19.76 0.77
C TYR A 136 -13.33 18.83 0.06
N LYS A 137 -12.97 18.44 -1.19
CA LYS A 137 -13.79 17.60 -2.06
C LYS A 137 -13.04 16.38 -2.57
N ASN A 138 -13.73 15.24 -2.62
CA ASN A 138 -13.23 13.94 -3.06
C ASN A 138 -13.58 13.57 -4.52
N ASN A 139 -14.46 14.35 -5.15
CA ASN A 139 -14.91 14.14 -6.54
C ASN A 139 -14.10 14.97 -7.55
N VAL A 140 -12.78 15.04 -7.34
CA VAL A 140 -11.88 15.76 -8.25
C VAL A 140 -11.54 14.87 -9.44
N PHE A 141 -11.96 15.30 -10.63
CA PHE A 141 -11.71 14.57 -11.88
C PHE A 141 -10.46 15.08 -12.61
N PRO A 142 -9.72 14.21 -13.32
CA PRO A 142 -9.94 12.76 -13.41
C PRO A 142 -9.45 12.03 -12.14
N ALA A 143 -10.14 10.93 -11.80
CA ALA A 143 -9.65 9.98 -10.80
C ALA A 143 -8.35 9.31 -11.29
N ARG A 144 -7.56 8.77 -10.36
CA ARG A 144 -6.34 8.06 -10.72
C ARG A 144 -6.67 6.61 -11.07
N ARG A 145 -6.65 6.30 -12.37
CA ARG A 145 -6.77 4.93 -12.87
C ARG A 145 -5.54 4.10 -12.47
N VAL A 146 -5.76 2.91 -11.93
CA VAL A 146 -4.72 1.94 -11.57
C VAL A 146 -5.02 0.59 -12.21
N ASN A 147 -4.03 0.02 -12.90
CA ASN A 147 -4.08 -1.32 -13.47
C ASN A 147 -3.06 -2.23 -12.74
N PRO A 148 -3.50 -3.18 -11.90
CA PRO A 148 -2.59 -4.03 -11.12
C PRO A 148 -1.96 -5.18 -11.94
N SER A 149 -2.48 -5.48 -13.15
CA SER A 149 -2.06 -6.57 -14.06
C SER A 149 -1.24 -6.10 -15.26
#